data_AF-A0A5C8JNJ4-F1
#
_entry.id   AF-A0A5C8JNJ4-F1
#
_cell.length_a   1.000
_cell.length_b   1.000
_cell.length_c   1.000
_cell.angle_alpha   90.00
_cell.angle_beta   90.00
_cell.angle_gamma   90.00
#
_symmetry.space_group_name_H-M   'P 1'
#
loop_
_entity.id
_entity.type
_entity.pdbx_description
1 polymer ?
#
loop_
_entity_poly.entity_id
_entity_poly.type
_entity_poly.pdbx_seq_one_letter_code
_entity_poly.pdbx_strand_id
1 'polypeptide(L)'
;MLLLNDGEELLARAVIDASGAWLTPNVMGANGLPAAGEADAGPWIDHALPDVLGAERYRYAGRHTVIVGAGHSAATTLLALAELADEEPDTRLTWAIRADAPERAYGGGDDDALPARGSLGSGLRLLVDKGVVELAASFKVRGVRARPDETGVELVSRHAGRPGSDPRHHPPAGHRI
;
A
#
# COMPACT_ATOMS: atom_id res chain seq x y z
N MET A 1 -11.17 -24.48 -26.34
CA MET A 1 -10.15 -23.93 -27.24
C MET A 1 -9.73 -22.59 -26.68
N LEU A 2 -8.46 -22.43 -26.32
CA LEU A 2 -7.85 -21.18 -25.86
C LEU A 2 -7.05 -20.60 -27.02
N LEU A 3 -7.18 -19.30 -27.27
CA LEU A 3 -6.35 -18.57 -28.24
C LEU A 3 -5.28 -17.82 -27.47
N LEU A 4 -4.00 -18.11 -27.74
CA LEU A 4 -2.87 -17.43 -27.14
C LEU A 4 -2.59 -16.09 -27.85
N ASN A 5 -1.77 -15.23 -27.22
CA ASN A 5 -1.43 -13.89 -27.74
C ASN A 5 -0.70 -13.97 -29.09
N ASP A 6 0.11 -15.00 -29.28
CA ASP A 6 0.83 -15.29 -30.53
C ASP A 6 -0.06 -15.93 -31.62
N GLY A 7 -1.35 -16.15 -31.34
CA GLY A 7 -2.32 -16.71 -32.26
C GLY A 7 -2.43 -18.24 -32.23
N GLU A 8 -1.73 -18.93 -31.32
CA GLU A 8 -1.83 -20.38 -31.18
C GLU A 8 -3.18 -20.82 -30.57
N GLU A 9 -3.77 -21.89 -31.10
CA GLU A 9 -5.01 -22.49 -30.58
C GLU A 9 -4.73 -23.76 -29.78
N LEU A 10 -5.08 -23.73 -28.49
CA LEU A 10 -4.94 -24.87 -27.57
C LEU A 10 -6.29 -25.51 -27.22
N LEU A 11 -6.43 -26.81 -27.48
CA LEU A 11 -7.57 -27.59 -27.02
C LEU A 11 -7.34 -28.10 -25.59
N ALA A 12 -8.22 -27.73 -24.67
CA ALA A 12 -8.19 -28.17 -23.27
C ALA A 12 -9.53 -28.77 -22.86
N ARG A 13 -9.50 -29.79 -21.98
CA ARG A 13 -10.71 -30.39 -21.40
C ARG A 13 -11.31 -29.57 -20.25
N ALA A 14 -10.49 -28.76 -19.61
CA ALA A 14 -10.88 -27.79 -18.59
C ALA A 14 -9.81 -26.68 -18.53
N VAL A 15 -10.20 -25.50 -18.05
CA VAL A 15 -9.31 -24.36 -17.87
C VAL A 15 -9.48 -23.88 -16.43
N ILE A 16 -8.38 -23.71 -15.71
CA ILE A 16 -8.35 -23.02 -14.42
C ILE A 16 -7.61 -21.70 -14.67
N ASP A 17 -8.35 -20.59 -14.59
CA ASP A 17 -7.75 -19.27 -14.64
C ASP A 17 -7.24 -18.89 -13.25
N ALA A 18 -5.92 -18.75 -13.13
CA ALA A 18 -5.23 -18.28 -11.93
C ALA A 18 -4.30 -17.10 -12.26
N SER A 19 -4.55 -16.40 -13.38
CA SER A 19 -3.69 -15.31 -13.87
C SER A 19 -3.70 -14.07 -12.98
N GLY A 20 -4.74 -13.89 -12.16
CA GLY A 20 -4.84 -12.81 -11.18
C GLY A 20 -4.74 -11.42 -11.83
N ALA A 21 -4.29 -10.43 -11.05
CA ALA A 21 -4.06 -9.06 -11.51
C ALA A 21 -2.57 -8.69 -11.54
N TRP A 22 -1.67 -9.67 -11.52
CA TRP A 22 -0.22 -9.45 -11.43
C TRP A 22 0.34 -8.62 -12.59
N LEU A 23 -0.22 -8.79 -13.79
CA LEU A 23 0.18 -8.07 -15.01
C LEU A 23 -0.47 -6.68 -15.13
N THR A 24 -1.40 -6.34 -14.25
CA THR A 24 -2.17 -5.09 -14.26
C THR A 24 -2.24 -4.49 -12.85
N PRO A 25 -1.09 -4.01 -12.31
CA PRO A 25 -1.05 -3.47 -10.98
C PRO A 25 -1.98 -2.26 -10.83
N ASN A 26 -2.55 -2.11 -9.64
CA ASN A 26 -3.40 -0.96 -9.33
C ASN A 26 -2.58 0.33 -9.35
N VAL A 27 -3.12 1.35 -10.01
CA VAL A 27 -2.54 2.69 -10.04
C VAL A 27 -2.79 3.45 -8.73
N MET A 28 -1.83 4.26 -8.31
CA MET A 28 -1.93 5.03 -7.05
C MET A 28 -2.99 6.14 -7.13
N GLY A 29 -3.18 6.73 -8.30
CA GLY A 29 -4.07 7.88 -8.49
C GLY A 29 -5.52 7.60 -8.07
N ALA A 30 -6.08 8.52 -7.30
CA ALA A 30 -7.36 8.34 -6.60
C ALA A 30 -8.59 8.20 -7.51
N ASN A 31 -8.46 8.52 -8.79
CA ASN A 31 -9.52 8.42 -9.81
C ASN A 31 -9.41 7.15 -10.67
N GLY A 32 -8.57 6.18 -10.29
CA GLY A 32 -8.35 4.96 -11.08
C GLY A 32 -7.47 5.18 -12.32
N LEU A 33 -6.78 6.32 -12.40
CA LEU A 33 -5.74 6.62 -13.38
C LEU A 33 -4.40 6.76 -12.66
N PRO A 34 -3.25 6.61 -13.35
CA PRO A 34 -1.95 6.93 -12.78
C PRO A 34 -1.92 8.35 -12.21
N ALA A 35 -1.29 8.52 -11.05
CA ALA A 35 -0.96 9.82 -10.50
C ALA A 35 0.09 10.51 -11.38
N ALA A 36 0.11 11.85 -11.35
CA ALA A 36 1.11 12.60 -12.11
C ALA A 36 2.54 12.22 -11.63
N GLY A 37 3.42 11.81 -12.55
CA GLY A 37 4.78 11.37 -12.23
C GLY A 37 4.91 9.93 -11.71
N GLU A 38 3.82 9.16 -11.61
CA GLU A 38 3.86 7.77 -11.17
C GLU A 38 4.72 6.88 -12.11
N ALA A 39 4.59 7.06 -13.43
CA ALA A 39 5.36 6.29 -14.40
C ALA A 39 6.88 6.57 -14.33
N ASP A 40 7.26 7.82 -14.07
CA ASP A 40 8.66 8.24 -13.99
C ASP A 40 9.32 7.80 -12.67
N ALA A 41 8.51 7.53 -11.64
CA ALA A 41 8.95 7.10 -10.32
C ALA A 41 9.14 5.58 -10.18
N GLY A 42 9.02 4.82 -11.27
CA GLY A 42 9.12 3.35 -11.29
C GLY A 42 10.26 2.73 -10.47
N PRO A 43 11.50 3.26 -10.46
CA PRO A 43 12.59 2.72 -9.63
C PRO A 43 12.33 2.72 -8.12
N TRP A 44 11.38 3.54 -7.65
CA TRP A 44 11.03 3.72 -6.25
C TRP A 44 9.68 3.11 -5.87
N ILE A 45 8.98 2.52 -6.84
CA ILE A 45 7.63 1.97 -6.66
C ILE A 45 7.71 0.47 -6.84
N ASP A 46 7.34 -0.24 -5.77
CA ASP A 46 7.10 -1.67 -5.83
C ASP A 46 5.58 -1.93 -5.87
N HIS A 47 5.16 -2.78 -6.80
CA HIS A 47 3.78 -3.21 -6.96
C HIS A 47 3.57 -4.67 -6.51
N ALA A 48 4.64 -5.38 -6.17
CA ALA A 48 4.61 -6.76 -5.71
C ALA A 48 4.48 -6.84 -4.18
N LEU A 49 4.44 -8.06 -3.66
CA LEU A 49 4.71 -8.37 -2.26
C LEU A 49 6.23 -8.58 -2.14
N PRO A 50 7.03 -7.53 -1.83
CA PRO A 50 8.47 -7.65 -1.76
C PRO A 50 8.91 -8.63 -0.67
N ASP A 51 10.03 -9.32 -0.91
CA ASP A 51 10.67 -10.17 0.10
C ASP A 51 11.50 -9.32 1.07
N VAL A 52 10.80 -8.54 1.91
CA VAL A 52 11.39 -7.52 2.79
C VAL A 52 12.22 -8.09 3.94
N LEU A 53 12.01 -9.35 4.29
CA LEU A 53 12.79 -10.06 5.32
C LEU A 53 13.95 -10.85 4.72
N GLY A 54 13.90 -11.16 3.41
CA GLY A 54 14.92 -11.91 2.69
C GLY A 54 15.68 -11.06 1.67
N ALA A 55 15.53 -11.41 0.39
CA ALA A 55 16.38 -10.93 -0.70
C ALA A 55 16.34 -9.41 -0.90
N GLU A 56 15.23 -8.76 -0.52
CA GLU A 56 15.03 -7.33 -0.76
C GLU A 56 15.18 -6.47 0.50
N ARG A 57 15.56 -7.07 1.65
CA ARG A 57 15.75 -6.37 2.93
C ARG A 57 16.54 -5.07 2.81
N TYR A 58 17.63 -5.07 2.04
CA TYR A 58 18.51 -3.92 1.86
C TYR A 58 17.83 -2.67 1.26
N ARG A 59 16.68 -2.85 0.58
CA ARG A 59 15.88 -1.74 0.03
C ARG A 59 15.00 -1.06 1.08
N TYR A 60 14.68 -1.74 2.18
CA TYR A 60 13.67 -1.30 3.14
C TYR A 60 14.27 -1.01 4.53
N ALA A 61 15.28 -1.77 4.95
CA ALA A 61 15.93 -1.62 6.25
C ALA A 61 16.48 -0.21 6.47
N GLY A 62 16.13 0.41 7.60
CA GLY A 62 16.55 1.77 7.97
C GLY A 62 15.98 2.87 7.07
N ARG A 63 14.98 2.55 6.24
CA ARG A 63 14.36 3.50 5.31
C ARG A 63 12.93 3.82 5.71
N HIS A 64 12.36 4.83 5.08
CA HIS A 64 10.94 5.15 5.18
C HIS A 64 10.20 4.54 4.00
N THR A 65 9.24 3.66 4.28
CA THR A 65 8.39 3.02 3.26
C THR A 65 6.95 3.47 3.42
N VAL A 66 6.33 3.88 2.30
CA VAL A 66 4.91 4.26 2.26
C VAL A 66 4.13 3.20 1.51
N ILE A 67 3.16 2.58 2.19
CA ILE A 67 2.29 1.54 1.64
C ILE A 67 0.98 2.22 1.25
N VAL A 68 0.63 2.18 -0.04
CA VAL A 68 -0.59 2.80 -0.57
C VAL A 68 -1.66 1.73 -0.81
N GLY A 69 -2.82 1.88 -0.18
CA GLY A 69 -3.98 1.00 -0.37
C GLY A 69 -4.37 0.23 0.89
N ALA A 70 -5.61 -0.28 0.90
CA ALA A 70 -6.25 -0.85 2.09
C ALA A 70 -6.67 -2.33 1.91
N GLY A 71 -6.04 -3.03 0.97
CA GLY A 71 -6.32 -4.43 0.66
C GLY A 71 -5.42 -5.41 1.42
N HIS A 72 -5.67 -6.71 1.25
CA HIS A 72 -4.89 -7.76 1.90
C HIS A 72 -3.40 -7.72 1.57
N SER A 73 -3.02 -7.39 0.33
CA SER A 73 -1.59 -7.27 -0.03
C SER A 73 -0.90 -6.19 0.80
N ALA A 74 -1.55 -5.04 0.99
CA ALA A 74 -1.02 -3.98 1.86
C ALA A 74 -0.91 -4.46 3.32
N ALA A 75 -1.91 -5.20 3.81
CA ALA A 75 -1.89 -5.76 5.16
C ALA A 75 -0.70 -6.70 5.38
N THR A 76 -0.51 -7.65 4.47
CA THR A 76 0.61 -8.60 4.52
C THR A 76 1.96 -7.88 4.47
N THR A 77 2.15 -6.94 3.54
CA THR A 77 3.40 -6.19 3.42
C THR A 77 3.69 -5.35 4.66
N LEU A 78 2.66 -4.69 5.24
CA LEU A 78 2.82 -3.90 6.46
C LEU A 78 3.24 -4.76 7.65
N LEU A 79 2.71 -5.98 7.79
CA LEU A 79 3.11 -6.89 8.86
C LEU A 79 4.56 -7.35 8.70
N ALA A 80 4.97 -7.72 7.48
CA ALA A 80 6.36 -8.11 7.21
C ALA A 80 7.35 -6.95 7.39
N LEU A 81 6.96 -5.74 6.99
CA LEU A 81 7.78 -4.54 7.22
C LEU A 81 7.84 -4.14 8.70
N ALA A 82 6.79 -4.41 9.48
CA ALA A 82 6.82 -4.19 10.92
C ALA A 82 7.79 -5.15 11.62
N GLU A 83 7.84 -6.42 11.19
CA GLU A 83 8.86 -7.37 11.65
C GLU A 83 10.27 -6.89 11.28
N LEU A 84 10.46 -6.34 10.08
CA LEU A 84 11.73 -5.70 9.73
C LEU A 84 12.06 -4.51 10.64
N ALA A 85 11.07 -3.68 10.99
CA ALA A 85 11.28 -2.51 11.85
C ALA A 85 11.61 -2.90 13.31
N ASP A 86 11.16 -4.06 13.78
CA ASP A 86 11.57 -4.61 15.08
C ASP A 86 13.07 -4.98 15.09
N GLU A 87 13.61 -5.41 13.94
CA GLU A 87 15.04 -5.75 13.79
C GLU A 87 15.92 -4.54 13.41
N GLU A 88 15.35 -3.55 12.70
CA GLU A 88 16.03 -2.37 12.18
C GLU A 88 15.30 -1.09 12.63
N PRO A 89 15.57 -0.57 13.84
CA PRO A 89 14.76 0.47 14.49
C PRO A 89 14.64 1.81 13.74
N ASP A 90 15.54 2.09 12.80
CA ASP A 90 15.49 3.29 11.96
C ASP A 90 14.49 3.15 10.79
N THR A 91 13.87 1.97 10.62
CA THR A 91 12.85 1.71 9.61
C THR A 91 11.54 2.40 9.99
N ARG A 92 11.00 3.22 9.09
CA ARG A 92 9.76 3.97 9.29
C ARG A 92 8.70 3.52 8.31
N LEU A 93 7.46 3.41 8.78
CA LEU A 93 6.34 2.90 7.97
C LEU A 93 5.18 3.88 8.00
N THR A 94 4.68 4.23 6.82
CA THR A 94 3.42 4.97 6.68
C THR A 94 2.45 4.19 5.83
N TRP A 95 1.22 4.07 6.31
CA TRP A 95 0.11 3.45 5.59
C TRP A 95 -0.85 4.52 5.08
N ALA A 96 -0.89 4.71 3.76
CA ALA A 96 -1.73 5.70 3.10
C ALA A 96 -2.99 5.07 2.51
N ILE A 97 -4.16 5.48 3.01
CA ILE A 97 -5.45 4.97 2.55
C ILE A 97 -6.34 6.09 2.01
N ARG A 98 -7.11 5.77 0.97
CA ARG A 98 -8.09 6.70 0.39
C ARG A 98 -9.33 6.89 1.26
N ALA A 99 -9.65 5.88 2.07
CA ALA A 99 -10.77 5.92 3.00
C ALA A 99 -10.48 6.89 4.15
N ASP A 100 -11.54 7.42 4.76
CA ASP A 100 -11.40 8.37 5.87
C ASP A 100 -10.93 7.69 7.16
N ALA A 101 -11.05 6.37 7.25
CA ALA A 101 -10.61 5.58 8.37
C ALA A 101 -10.38 4.10 7.96
N PRO A 102 -9.59 3.32 8.74
CA PRO A 102 -9.06 2.01 8.35
C PRO A 102 -9.96 0.82 8.71
N GLU A 103 -11.15 1.03 9.27
CA GLU A 103 -11.98 -0.02 9.90
C GLU A 103 -12.28 -1.16 8.93
N ARG A 104 -12.52 -0.84 7.66
CA ARG A 104 -12.78 -1.86 6.63
C ARG A 104 -11.58 -2.76 6.38
N ALA A 105 -10.36 -2.24 6.49
CA ALA A 105 -9.14 -3.01 6.31
C ALA A 105 -8.78 -3.85 7.56
N TYR A 106 -9.26 -3.46 8.73
CA TYR A 106 -9.18 -4.31 9.94
C TYR A 106 -10.14 -5.50 9.90
N GLY A 107 -11.15 -5.48 9.02
CA GLY A 107 -12.06 -6.60 8.85
C GLY A 107 -12.90 -6.91 10.10
N GLY A 108 -13.32 -8.17 10.25
CA GLY A 108 -14.16 -8.63 11.36
C GLY A 108 -13.40 -9.01 12.64
N GLY A 109 -12.06 -8.95 12.64
CA GLY A 109 -11.25 -9.45 13.76
C GLY A 109 -11.58 -10.91 14.10
N ASP A 110 -11.84 -11.20 15.37
CA ASP A 110 -12.22 -12.55 15.84
C ASP A 110 -13.59 -13.03 15.32
N ASP A 111 -14.45 -12.09 14.88
CA ASP A 111 -15.75 -12.38 14.27
C ASP A 111 -15.66 -12.59 12.75
N ASP A 112 -14.44 -12.56 12.18
CA ASP A 112 -14.25 -12.79 10.75
C ASP A 112 -14.49 -14.26 10.38
N ALA A 113 -15.34 -14.48 9.37
CA ALA A 113 -15.63 -15.81 8.84
C ALA A 113 -14.40 -16.57 8.31
N LEU A 114 -13.28 -15.88 8.09
CA LEU A 114 -11.98 -16.43 7.72
C LEU A 114 -10.94 -16.05 8.79
N PRO A 115 -10.54 -16.98 9.68
CA PRO A 115 -9.64 -16.67 10.80
C PRO A 115 -8.33 -15.99 10.40
N ALA A 116 -7.71 -16.43 9.30
CA ALA A 116 -6.49 -15.81 8.79
C ALA A 116 -6.68 -14.33 8.39
N ARG A 117 -7.85 -13.97 7.85
CA ARG A 117 -8.19 -12.58 7.53
C ARG A 117 -8.42 -11.75 8.79
N GLY A 118 -9.09 -12.34 9.78
CA GLY A 118 -9.26 -11.75 11.11
C GLY A 118 -7.91 -11.40 11.75
N SER A 119 -6.96 -12.34 11.75
CA SER A 119 -5.61 -12.12 12.31
C SER A 119 -4.83 -11.00 11.61
N LEU A 120 -4.90 -10.90 10.28
CA LEU A 120 -4.25 -9.81 9.53
C LEU A 120 -4.79 -8.44 9.96
N GLY A 121 -6.10 -8.33 10.07
CA GLY A 121 -6.78 -7.08 10.45
C GLY A 121 -6.49 -6.65 11.88
N SER A 122 -6.55 -7.59 12.83
CA SER A 122 -6.17 -7.34 14.23
C SER A 122 -4.70 -6.96 14.39
N GLY A 123 -3.81 -7.62 13.65
CA GLY A 123 -2.37 -7.29 13.62
C GLY A 123 -2.12 -5.87 13.10
N LEU A 124 -2.75 -5.49 11.98
CA LEU A 124 -2.67 -4.13 11.45
C LEU A 124 -3.15 -3.07 12.44
N ARG A 125 -4.28 -3.33 13.10
CA ARG A 125 -4.80 -2.43 14.13
C ARG A 125 -3.79 -2.23 15.25
N LEU A 126 -3.19 -3.32 15.74
CA LEU A 126 -2.18 -3.26 16.79
C LEU A 126 -0.95 -2.44 16.37
N LEU A 127 -0.49 -2.56 15.13
CA LEU A 127 0.65 -1.79 14.62
C LEU A 127 0.37 -0.29 14.57
N VAL A 128 -0.84 0.09 14.16
CA VAL A 128 -1.27 1.50 14.16
C VAL A 128 -1.44 2.02 15.58
N ASP A 129 -2.14 1.26 16.45
CA ASP A 129 -2.39 1.63 17.84
C ASP A 129 -1.08 1.80 18.64
N LYS A 130 -0.04 1.01 18.34
CA LYS A 130 1.30 1.12 18.93
C LYS A 130 2.18 2.21 18.30
N GLY A 131 1.74 2.83 17.21
CA GLY A 131 2.52 3.84 16.48
C GLY A 131 3.70 3.28 15.67
N VAL A 132 3.76 1.97 15.46
CA VAL A 132 4.77 1.34 14.57
C VAL A 132 4.50 1.72 13.12
N VAL A 133 3.22 1.85 12.76
CA VAL A 133 2.76 2.30 11.45
C VAL A 133 1.99 3.61 11.60
N GLU A 134 2.46 4.67 10.94
CA GLU A 134 1.73 5.93 10.85
C GLU A 134 0.58 5.80 9.85
N LEU A 135 -0.64 6.14 10.24
CA LEU A 135 -1.80 6.11 9.35
C LEU A 135 -2.05 7.47 8.70
N ALA A 136 -1.94 7.52 7.37
CA ALA A 136 -2.35 8.63 6.54
C ALA A 136 -3.73 8.35 5.90
N ALA A 137 -4.79 8.68 6.64
CA ALA A 137 -6.17 8.55 6.16
C ALA A 137 -6.59 9.68 5.21
N SER A 138 -7.64 9.44 4.43
CA SER A 138 -8.13 10.34 3.35
C SER A 138 -7.02 10.77 2.37
N PHE A 139 -5.95 9.98 2.25
CA PHE A 139 -4.79 10.29 1.42
C PHE A 139 -5.04 9.89 -0.02
N LYS A 140 -5.53 10.86 -0.79
CA LYS A 140 -5.81 10.70 -2.22
C LYS A 140 -4.59 11.14 -3.02
N VAL A 141 -3.76 10.18 -3.44
CA VAL A 141 -2.55 10.44 -4.25
C VAL A 141 -2.94 11.15 -5.54
N ARG A 142 -2.27 12.27 -5.82
CA ARG A 142 -2.44 13.09 -7.03
C ARG A 142 -1.15 13.20 -7.83
N GLY A 143 -0.01 13.09 -7.17
CA GLY A 143 1.27 13.04 -7.83
C GLY A 143 2.32 12.31 -7.01
N VAL A 144 3.33 11.82 -7.72
CA VAL A 144 4.56 11.25 -7.20
C VAL A 144 5.69 12.11 -7.75
N ARG A 145 6.61 12.54 -6.91
CA ARG A 145 7.76 13.37 -7.31
C ARG A 145 9.03 12.73 -6.82
N ALA A 146 10.01 12.55 -7.71
CA ALA A 146 11.36 12.21 -7.26
C ALA A 146 11.90 13.33 -6.37
N ARG A 147 12.59 12.97 -5.29
CA ARG A 147 13.28 13.95 -4.47
C ARG A 147 14.51 14.49 -5.22
N PRO A 148 14.88 15.78 -5.03
CA PRO A 148 16.03 16.36 -5.72
C PRO A 148 17.38 15.70 -5.42
N ASP A 149 17.48 15.00 -4.29
CA ASP A 149 18.66 14.27 -3.85
C ASP A 149 18.69 12.81 -4.36
N GLU A 150 17.70 12.41 -5.17
CA GLU A 150 17.57 11.06 -5.73
C GLU A 150 17.56 9.95 -4.67
N THR A 151 17.13 10.25 -3.43
CA THR A 151 17.07 9.24 -2.35
C THR A 151 15.70 8.58 -2.20
N GLY A 152 14.70 9.05 -2.96
CA GLY A 152 13.35 8.51 -2.91
C GLY A 152 12.34 9.38 -3.64
N VAL A 153 11.08 9.23 -3.24
CA VAL A 153 9.93 9.98 -3.78
C VAL A 153 9.18 10.73 -2.68
N GLU A 154 8.38 11.70 -3.09
CA GLU A 154 7.39 12.41 -2.30
C GLU A 154 6.01 12.13 -2.90
N LEU A 155 5.07 11.68 -2.06
CA LEU A 155 3.67 11.53 -2.45
C LEU A 155 2.91 12.82 -2.16
N VAL A 156 2.18 13.32 -3.16
CA VAL A 156 1.40 14.56 -3.06
C VAL A 156 -0.08 14.22 -3.01
N SER A 157 -0.76 14.67 -1.95
CA SER A 157 -2.22 14.58 -1.83
C SER A 157 -2.90 15.95 -1.92
N ARG A 158 -4.15 15.97 -2.39
CA ARG A 158 -5.04 17.13 -2.30
C ARG A 158 -6.05 16.87 -1.19
N HIS A 159 -6.04 17.69 -0.14
CA HIS A 159 -7.14 17.71 0.82
C HIS A 159 -8.33 18.46 0.22
N ALA A 160 -9.52 17.87 0.25
CA ALA A 160 -10.78 18.60 0.11
C ALA A 160 -11.28 18.86 1.52
N GLY A 161 -10.97 20.03 2.08
CA GLY A 161 -11.43 20.37 3.42
C GLY A 161 -12.95 20.26 3.52
N ARG A 162 -13.45 19.47 4.49
CA ARG A 162 -14.72 19.78 5.15
C ARG A 162 -14.41 20.16 6.60
N PRO A 163 -15.06 21.22 7.14
CA PRO A 163 -14.91 21.58 8.54
C PRO A 163 -15.66 20.56 9.39
N GLY A 164 -14.94 19.88 10.29
CA GLY A 164 -15.46 18.89 11.24
C GLY A 164 -14.69 18.94 12.57
N SER A 165 -15.09 19.89 13.42
CA SER A 165 -15.10 19.87 14.90
C SER A 165 -14.04 19.08 15.72
N ASP A 166 -12.74 19.26 15.49
CA ASP A 166 -11.73 19.14 16.57
C ASP A 166 -10.54 20.09 16.33
N PRO A 167 -10.31 21.10 17.19
CA PRO A 167 -9.29 22.12 16.96
C PRO A 167 -7.84 21.71 17.27
N ARG A 168 -7.53 20.44 17.57
CA ARG A 168 -6.17 20.03 18.02
C ARG A 168 -5.26 19.32 17.00
N HIS A 169 -5.68 19.16 15.75
CA HIS A 169 -4.77 18.69 14.71
C HIS A 169 -5.22 19.17 13.32
N HIS A 170 -4.78 20.38 12.95
CA HIS A 170 -4.91 20.86 11.58
C HIS A 170 -3.54 20.80 10.88
N PRO A 171 -3.26 19.77 10.06
CA PRO A 171 -2.10 19.79 9.19
C PRO A 171 -2.32 20.77 8.01
N PRO A 172 -1.26 21.45 7.53
CA PRO A 172 -1.37 22.49 6.50
C PRO A 172 -1.86 21.97 5.13
N ALA A 173 -2.37 22.90 4.31
CA ALA A 173 -2.88 22.63 2.97
C ALA A 173 -1.81 22.00 2.05
N GLY A 174 -2.10 20.78 1.57
CA GLY A 174 -1.20 19.99 0.72
C GLY A 174 -0.36 19.03 1.56
N HIS A 175 -0.95 17.89 1.93
CA HIS A 175 -0.25 16.87 2.71
C HIS A 175 0.72 16.11 1.80
N ARG A 176 1.98 16.02 2.27
CA ARG A 176 3.12 15.41 1.61
C ARG A 176 3.72 14.38 2.56
N ILE A 177 4.10 13.23 2.03
CA ILE A 177 4.73 12.12 2.75
C ILE A 177 5.94 11.67 1.92
#